data_AF-M3F882-F1
#
_entry.id   AF-M3F882-F1
#
_cell.length_a   1.000
_cell.length_b   1.000
_cell.length_c   1.000
_cell.angle_alpha   90.00
_cell.angle_beta   90.00
_cell.angle_gamma   90.00
#
_symmetry.space_group_name_H-M   'P 1'
#
loop_
_entity.id
_entity.type
_entity.pdbx_description
1 polymer ?
#
loop_
_entity_poly.entity_id
_entity_poly.type
_entity_poly.pdbx_seq_one_letter_code
_entity_poly.pdbx_strand_id
1 'polypeptide(L)' 'MLTKGSKVVNVGIADMQGAQSPEILRTTLGSCIGVVFYAPDKKIGAMAHFMLSKDPSGKDSQKNPFKYAETAIPLLIKK' A
#
# COMPACT_ATOMS: atom_id res chain seq x y z
N MET A 1 3.09 -17.83 12.78
CA MET A 1 3.35 -19.07 12.02
C MET A 1 2.89 -18.84 10.59
N LEU A 2 3.80 -18.86 9.62
CA LEU A 2 3.44 -18.81 8.19
C LEU A 2 2.86 -20.18 7.82
N THR A 3 1.56 -20.26 7.56
CA THR A 3 0.92 -21.50 7.11
C THR A 3 1.41 -21.83 5.71
N LYS A 4 1.81 -23.10 5.51
CA LYS A 4 2.33 -23.66 4.25
C LYS A 4 1.25 -23.49 3.15
N GLY A 5 1.30 -22.39 2.41
CA GLY A 5 0.27 -21.97 1.43
C GLY A 5 0.01 -20.46 1.34
N SER A 6 0.49 -19.67 2.31
CA SER A 6 0.34 -18.21 2.29
C SER A 6 1.38 -17.54 1.38
N LYS A 7 0.92 -16.94 0.28
CA LYS A 7 1.76 -16.13 -0.61
C LYS A 7 2.05 -14.78 0.03
N VAL A 8 3.33 -14.41 0.09
CA VAL A 8 3.76 -13.10 0.57
C VAL A 8 3.77 -12.12 -0.60
N VAL A 9 3.01 -11.04 -0.46
CA VAL A 9 2.96 -9.92 -1.40
C VAL A 9 3.77 -8.77 -0.80
N ASN A 10 4.95 -8.53 -1.36
CA ASN A 10 5.77 -7.39 -0.95
C ASN A 10 5.25 -6.10 -1.59
N VAL A 11 5.09 -5.05 -0.78
CA VAL A 11 4.73 -3.70 -1.23
C VAL A 11 6.00 -2.85 -1.19
N GLY A 12 6.42 -2.35 -2.36
CA GLY A 12 7.62 -1.55 -2.52
C GLY A 12 7.45 -0.10 -2.06
N ILE A 13 8.51 0.70 -2.18
CA ILE A 13 8.45 2.15 -1.97
C ILE A 13 7.69 2.77 -3.13
N ALA A 14 6.77 3.70 -2.84
CA ALA A 14 5.90 4.34 -3.84
C ALA A 14 5.10 3.30 -4.64
N ASP A 15 4.43 2.41 -3.90
CA ASP A 15 3.63 1.33 -4.43
C ASP A 15 2.41 1.04 -3.52
N MET A 16 1.43 0.31 -4.04
CA MET A 16 0.28 -0.16 -3.28
C MET A 16 -0.26 -1.51 -3.77
N GLN A 17 -0.60 -2.38 -2.82
CA GLN A 17 -1.12 -3.72 -3.11
C GLN A 17 -2.30 -4.08 -2.24
N GLY A 18 -3.22 -4.84 -2.83
CA GLY A 18 -4.28 -5.54 -2.11
C GLY A 18 -3.94 -7.02 -1.98
N ALA A 19 -4.46 -7.66 -0.95
CA ALA A 19 -4.36 -9.09 -0.76
C ALA A 19 -5.59 -9.61 0.00
N GLN A 20 -5.95 -10.87 -0.22
CA GLN A 20 -7.01 -11.53 0.53
C GLN A 20 -6.44 -12.75 1.25
N SER A 21 -6.97 -13.05 2.44
CA SER A 21 -6.60 -14.27 3.17
C SER A 21 -6.64 -15.50 2.24
N PRO A 22 -5.58 -16.33 2.17
CA PRO A 22 -4.47 -16.44 3.14
C PRO A 22 -3.18 -15.69 2.76
N GLU A 23 -3.24 -14.76 1.80
CA GLU A 23 -2.08 -13.95 1.41
C GLU A 23 -1.65 -12.97 2.50
N ILE A 24 -0.36 -12.59 2.48
CA ILE A 24 0.25 -11.72 3.49
C ILE A 24 0.85 -10.50 2.79
N LEU A 25 0.37 -9.30 3.12
CA LEU A 25 1.01 -8.04 2.71
C LEU A 25 2.22 -7.78 3.61
N ARG A 26 3.35 -7.46 2.99
CA ARG A 26 4.59 -7.12 3.70
C ARG A 26 5.22 -5.88 3.09
N THR A 27 5.72 -4.99 3.92
CA THR A 27 6.58 -3.89 3.47
C THR A 27 7.69 -3.63 4.47
N THR A 28 8.72 -2.92 4.05
CA THR A 28 9.82 -2.49 4.92
C THR A 28 9.80 -0.97 4.96
N LEU A 29 9.73 -0.40 6.17
CA LEU A 29 9.70 1.05 6.36
C LEU A 29 11.01 1.52 7.01
N GLY A 30 11.57 2.60 6.46
CA GLY A 30 12.61 3.41 7.09
C GLY A 30 12.00 4.70 7.63
N SER A 31 12.18 5.81 6.91
CA SER A 31 11.52 7.10 7.17
C SER A 31 10.17 7.27 6.46
N CYS A 32 9.85 6.35 5.57
CA CYS A 32 8.61 6.31 4.79
C CYS A 32 7.39 5.87 5.63
N ILE A 33 6.20 6.01 5.04
CA ILE A 33 4.93 5.74 5.72
C ILE A 33 4.18 4.65 4.97
N GLY A 34 3.76 3.62 5.71
CA GLY A 34 2.84 2.58 5.25
C GLY A 34 1.46 2.77 5.86
N VAL A 35 0.42 2.81 5.02
CA VAL A 35 -0.99 2.84 5.45
C VAL A 35 -1.66 1.54 5.03
N VAL A 36 -2.41 0.95 5.96
CA VAL A 36 -3.10 -0.33 5.74
C VAL A 36 -4.59 -0.16 6.03
N PHE A 37 -5.42 -0.60 5.09
CA PHE A 37 -6.84 -0.83 5.30
C PHE A 37 -7.11 -2.32 5.41
N TYR A 38 -7.99 -2.71 6.32
CA TYR A 38 -8.38 -4.10 6.51
C TYR A 38 -9.88 -4.20 6.75
N ALA A 39 -10.53 -5.05 5.96
CA ALA A 39 -11.95 -5.39 6.09
C ALA A 39 -12.08 -6.77 6.74
N PRO A 40 -12.38 -6.86 8.05
CA PRO A 40 -12.37 -8.12 8.79
C PRO A 40 -13.40 -9.13 8.28
N ASP A 41 -14.59 -8.67 7.91
CA ASP A 41 -15.68 -9.54 7.44
C ASP A 41 -15.34 -10.25 6.12
N LYS A 42 -14.58 -9.56 5.25
CA LYS A 42 -14.18 -10.07 3.94
C LYS A 42 -12.78 -10.69 3.94
N LYS A 43 -12.02 -10.50 5.03
CA LYS A 43 -10.60 -10.86 5.18
C LYS A 43 -9.74 -10.31 4.04
N ILE A 44 -10.04 -9.09 3.60
CA ILE A 44 -9.31 -8.36 2.55
C ILE A 44 -8.50 -7.25 3.21
N GLY A 45 -7.23 -7.16 2.84
CA GLY A 45 -6.35 -6.06 3.25
C GLY A 45 -5.81 -5.33 2.03
N ALA A 46 -5.49 -4.06 2.20
CA ALA A 46 -4.79 -3.26 1.20
C ALA A 46 -3.76 -2.38 1.91
N MET A 47 -2.59 -2.21 1.30
CA MET A 47 -1.47 -1.45 1.85
C MET A 47 -0.93 -0.50 0.79
N ALA A 48 -0.74 0.77 1.16
CA ALA A 48 0.01 1.75 0.39
C ALA A 48 1.28 2.12 1.14
N HIS A 49 2.37 2.29 0.41
CA HIS A 49 3.65 2.74 0.93
C HIS A 49 4.09 3.97 0.14
N PHE A 50 3.96 5.14 0.77
CA PHE A 50 4.31 6.43 0.19
C PHE A 50 5.43 7.11 0.98
N MET A 51 6.06 8.11 0.36
CA MET A 51 7.22 8.81 0.94
C MET A 51 6.86 10.18 1.50
N LEU A 52 5.88 10.86 0.91
CA LEU A 52 5.58 12.26 1.21
C LEU A 52 4.06 12.46 1.36
N SER A 53 3.66 13.52 2.06
CA SER A 53 2.24 13.85 2.25
C SER A 53 1.58 14.41 1.00
N LYS A 54 2.27 15.32 0.29
CA LYS A 54 1.73 16.06 -0.87
C LYS A 54 2.82 16.33 -1.91
N ASP A 55 2.47 16.35 -3.19
CA ASP A 55 3.35 16.79 -4.28
C ASP A 55 3.42 18.33 -4.32
N PRO A 56 4.58 18.95 -4.02
CA PRO A 56 4.72 20.40 -4.08
C PRO A 56 4.62 20.98 -5.49
N SER A 57 4.94 20.20 -6.53
CA SER A 57 4.95 20.66 -7.93
C SER A 57 3.77 20.15 -8.76
N GLY A 58 3.04 19.15 -8.27
CA GLY A 58 1.92 18.49 -8.96
C GLY A 58 2.30 17.73 -10.25
N LYS A 59 3.59 17.69 -10.60
CA LYS A 59 4.12 17.04 -11.81
C LYS A 59 4.63 15.62 -11.53
N ASP A 60 5.03 15.34 -10.29
CA ASP A 60 5.61 14.07 -9.90
C ASP A 60 4.50 13.05 -9.59
N SER A 61 3.40 13.51 -9.01
CA SER A 61 2.19 12.70 -8.80
C SER A 61 1.55 12.20 -10.10
N GLN A 62 1.74 12.93 -11.22
CA GLN A 62 1.34 12.46 -12.55
C GLN A 62 2.22 11.32 -13.07
N LYS A 63 3.48 11.26 -12.64
CA LYS A 63 4.43 10.19 -13.04
C LYS A 63 4.31 8.97 -12.13
N ASN A 64 4.25 9.19 -10.82
CA ASN A 64 4.00 8.14 -9.84
C ASN A 64 3.06 8.65 -8.72
N PRO A 65 1.75 8.34 -8.80
CA PRO A 65 0.79 8.76 -7.79
C PRO A 65 0.95 8.03 -6.46
N PHE A 66 1.72 6.94 -6.38
CA PHE A 66 1.88 6.19 -5.14
C PHE A 66 2.96 6.77 -4.22
N LYS A 67 3.71 7.76 -4.69
CA LYS A 67 4.74 8.45 -3.90
C LYS A 67 4.17 9.40 -2.84
N TYR A 68 2.92 9.85 -3.03
CA TYR A 68 2.28 10.87 -2.20
C TYR A 68 1.01 10.36 -1.53
N ALA A 69 0.79 10.71 -0.26
CA ALA A 69 -0.39 10.30 0.49
C ALA A 69 -1.70 10.80 -0.16
N GLU A 70 -1.70 12.03 -0.68
CA GLU A 70 -2.88 12.68 -1.28
C GLU A 70 -3.46 11.87 -2.45
N THR A 71 -2.61 11.16 -3.20
CA THR A 71 -3.00 10.36 -4.35
C THR A 71 -3.04 8.87 -4.03
N ALA A 72 -2.09 8.35 -3.23
CA ALA A 72 -2.01 6.93 -2.90
C ALA A 72 -3.23 6.44 -2.09
N ILE A 73 -3.69 7.21 -1.09
CA ILE A 73 -4.80 6.78 -0.22
C ILE A 73 -6.13 6.71 -0.97
N PRO A 74 -6.54 7.73 -1.76
CA PRO A 74 -7.76 7.62 -2.56
C PRO A 74 -7.70 6.49 -3.60
N LEU A 75 -6.54 6.24 -4.20
CA LEU A 75 -6.36 5.12 -5.12
C LEU A 75 -6.45 3.77 -4.40
N LEU A 76 -5.97 3.68 -3.16
CA LEU A 76 -6.07 2.49 -2.32
C LEU A 76 -7.53 2.13 -2.02
N ILE A 77 -8.39 3.11 -1.79
CA ILE A 77 -9.82 2.89 -1.47
C ILE A 77 -10.63 2.53 -2.73
N LYS A 78 -10.24 3.05 -3.90
CA LYS A 78 -10.93 2.78 -5.17
C LYS A 78 -10.62 1.40 -5.76
N LYS A 79 -9.55 0.75 -5.31
CA LYS A 79 -9.07 -0.55 -5.79
C LYS A 79 -9.73 -1.69 -5.02
#